data_AF-I3IK49-F1
#
_entry.id   AF-I3IK49-F1
#
_cell.length_a   1.000
_cell.length_b   1.000
_cell.length_c   1.000
_cell.angle_alpha   90.00
_cell.angle_beta   90.00
_cell.angle_gamma   90.00
#
_symmetry.space_group_name_H-M   'P 1'
#
loop_
_entity.id
_entity.type
_entity.pdbx_description
1 polymer ?
#
loop_
_entity_poly.entity_id
_entity_poly.type
_entity_poly.pdbx_seq_one_letter_code
_entity_poly.pdbx_strand_id
1 'polypeptide(L)'
;MAKIRKKYNLNNALLQIKEYLLLLPGNEDRQRIMQSISEIRKELETLRENINHFPDTSEMEQISSAITTLASFFETLKDRPLLAESLFPKQAKAKKPKSIAIDIAALQQQLEELPTEQIPEQLTKHKKDTLLELSLKMNITANKRLTKDALADRIFKLGFANKRGYDLLKG
;
A
#
# COMPACT_ATOMS: atom_id res chain seq x y z
N MET A 1 -66.06 -31.51 -57.98
CA MET A 1 -64.62 -31.19 -57.92
C MET A 1 -64.43 -29.66 -57.94
N ALA A 2 -64.56 -28.99 -56.79
CA ALA A 2 -64.46 -27.52 -56.71
C ALA A 2 -63.00 -27.10 -56.48
N LYS A 3 -62.37 -26.50 -57.49
CA LYS A 3 -61.03 -25.88 -57.37
C LYS A 3 -61.17 -24.53 -56.66
N ILE A 4 -61.03 -24.52 -55.34
CA ILE A 4 -60.88 -23.30 -54.56
C ILE A 4 -59.53 -22.69 -54.93
N ARG A 5 -59.53 -21.71 -55.85
CA ARG A 5 -58.35 -20.87 -56.07
C ARG A 5 -58.16 -20.03 -54.81
N LYS A 6 -57.19 -20.40 -53.97
CA LYS A 6 -56.69 -19.53 -52.89
C LYS A 6 -56.29 -18.21 -53.54
N LYS A 7 -57.13 -17.17 -53.40
CA LYS A 7 -56.72 -15.80 -53.68
C LYS A 7 -55.63 -15.47 -52.68
N TYR A 8 -54.37 -15.49 -53.11
CA TYR A 8 -53.27 -14.97 -52.32
C TYR A 8 -53.64 -13.54 -51.94
N ASN A 9 -53.83 -13.30 -50.65
CA ASN A 9 -54.23 -12.00 -50.15
C ASN A 9 -52.99 -11.10 -50.22
N LEU A 10 -52.81 -10.44 -51.36
CA LEU A 10 -51.70 -9.52 -51.63
C LEU A 10 -51.56 -8.49 -50.50
N ASN A 11 -52.66 -8.08 -49.88
CA ASN A 11 -52.63 -7.15 -48.76
C ASN A 11 -51.96 -7.75 -47.52
N ASN A 12 -52.15 -9.05 -47.27
CA ASN A 12 -51.49 -9.74 -46.15
C ASN A 12 -49.98 -9.90 -46.42
N ALA A 13 -49.59 -10.23 -47.65
CA ALA A 13 -48.19 -10.28 -48.04
C ALA A 13 -47.52 -8.89 -47.94
N LEU A 14 -48.21 -7.83 -48.35
CA LEU A 14 -47.73 -6.45 -48.22
C LEU A 14 -47.58 -6.03 -46.74
N LEU A 15 -48.49 -6.48 -45.87
CA LEU A 15 -48.41 -6.22 -44.43
C LEU A 15 -47.19 -6.90 -43.81
N GLN A 16 -46.96 -8.17 -44.15
CA GLN A 16 -45.77 -8.92 -43.74
C GLN A 16 -44.48 -8.26 -44.24
N ILE A 17 -44.42 -7.84 -45.51
CA ILE A 17 -43.26 -7.13 -46.06
C ILE A 17 -42.98 -5.82 -45.30
N LYS A 18 -44.04 -5.08 -44.92
CA LYS A 18 -43.90 -3.85 -44.14
C LYS A 18 -43.38 -4.12 -42.72
N GLU A 19 -43.86 -5.21 -42.09
CA GLU A 19 -43.36 -5.66 -40.78
C GLU A 19 -41.88 -6.09 -40.85
N TYR A 20 -41.48 -6.81 -41.90
CA TYR A 20 -40.08 -7.19 -42.12
C TYR A 20 -39.17 -6.00 -42.43
N LEU A 21 -39.68 -4.98 -43.14
CA LEU A 21 -38.93 -3.74 -43.38
C LEU A 21 -38.66 -2.95 -42.10
N LEU A 22 -39.56 -3.02 -41.11
CA LEU A 22 -39.37 -2.39 -39.78
C LEU A 22 -38.38 -3.14 -38.90
N LEU A 23 -38.14 -4.44 -39.18
CA LEU A 23 -37.16 -5.27 -38.47
C LEU A 23 -35.74 -5.12 -39.02
N LEU A 24 -35.57 -4.48 -40.19
CA LEU A 24 -34.25 -4.24 -40.74
C LEU A 24 -33.57 -3.12 -39.95
N PRO A 25 -32.32 -3.33 -39.48
CA PRO A 25 -31.58 -2.30 -38.78
C PRO A 25 -31.44 -1.07 -39.70
N GLY A 26 -31.74 0.11 -39.14
CA GLY A 26 -31.58 1.37 -39.82
C GLY A 26 -30.12 1.60 -40.22
N ASN A 27 -29.85 2.58 -41.08
CA ASN A 27 -28.48 2.89 -41.49
C ASN A 27 -27.58 3.22 -40.29
N GLU A 28 -28.11 3.88 -39.26
CA GLU A 28 -27.39 4.14 -38.01
C GLU A 28 -27.06 2.86 -37.24
N ASP A 29 -28.02 1.94 -37.11
CA ASP A 29 -27.80 0.65 -36.44
C ASP A 29 -26.76 -0.18 -37.18
N ARG A 30 -26.80 -0.20 -38.52
CA ARG A 30 -25.79 -0.86 -39.35
C ARG A 30 -24.40 -0.26 -39.15
N GLN A 31 -24.30 1.07 -39.08
CA GLN A 31 -23.03 1.75 -38.81
C GLN A 31 -22.50 1.43 -37.41
N ARG A 32 -23.37 1.44 -36.38
CA ARG A 32 -23.00 1.05 -35.02
C ARG A 32 -22.53 -0.39 -34.95
N ILE A 33 -23.25 -1.33 -35.59
CA ILE A 33 -22.86 -2.74 -35.65
C ILE A 33 -21.51 -2.89 -36.37
N MET A 34 -21.28 -2.19 -37.48
CA MET A 34 -19.99 -2.21 -38.18
C MET A 34 -18.85 -1.65 -37.32
N GLN A 35 -19.09 -0.58 -36.56
CA GLN A 35 -18.11 -0.03 -35.62
C GLN A 35 -17.78 -1.04 -34.52
N SER A 36 -18.79 -1.63 -33.88
CA SER A 36 -18.58 -2.67 -32.86
C SER A 36 -17.82 -3.88 -33.39
N ILE A 37 -18.12 -4.34 -34.62
CA ILE A 37 -17.36 -5.42 -35.28
C ILE A 37 -15.89 -5.02 -35.48
N SER A 38 -15.62 -3.77 -35.88
CA SER A 38 -14.25 -3.28 -36.06
C SER A 38 -13.50 -3.20 -34.73
N GLU A 39 -14.17 -2.81 -33.65
CA GLU A 39 -13.58 -2.76 -32.30
C GLU A 39 -13.25 -4.17 -31.80
N ILE A 40 -14.19 -5.11 -31.92
CA ILE A 40 -13.97 -6.52 -31.56
C ILE A 40 -12.78 -7.10 -32.35
N ARG A 41 -12.69 -6.79 -33.65
CA ARG A 41 -11.56 -7.26 -34.47
C ARG A 41 -10.23 -6.71 -33.97
N LYS A 42 -10.19 -5.45 -33.56
CA LYS A 42 -8.98 -4.82 -33.00
C LYS A 42 -8.58 -5.48 -31.69
N GLU A 43 -9.54 -5.72 -30.80
CA GLU A 43 -9.30 -6.41 -29.52
C GLU A 43 -8.78 -7.83 -29.73
N LEU A 44 -9.35 -8.58 -30.68
CA LEU A 44 -8.88 -9.92 -31.02
C LEU A 44 -7.44 -9.93 -31.58
N GLU A 45 -7.06 -8.94 -32.38
CA GLU A 45 -5.67 -8.83 -32.86
C GLU A 45 -4.71 -8.52 -31.71
N THR A 46 -5.09 -7.62 -30.78
CA THR A 46 -4.26 -7.35 -29.60
C THR A 46 -4.12 -8.58 -28.69
N LEU A 47 -5.17 -9.38 -28.55
CA LEU A 47 -5.11 -10.63 -27.81
C LEU A 47 -4.17 -11.63 -28.48
N ARG A 48 -4.25 -11.76 -29.81
CA ARG A 48 -3.36 -12.63 -30.59
C ARG A 48 -1.91 -12.21 -30.46
N GLU A 49 -1.62 -10.91 -30.58
CA GLU A 49 -0.27 -10.39 -30.36
C GLU A 49 0.21 -10.72 -28.94
N ASN A 50 -0.62 -10.47 -27.91
CA ASN A 50 -0.27 -10.78 -26.52
C ASN A 50 0.01 -12.28 -26.30
N ILE A 51 -0.76 -13.17 -26.94
CA ILE A 51 -0.53 -14.62 -26.88
C ILE A 51 0.84 -14.98 -27.46
N ASN A 52 1.25 -14.34 -28.56
CA ASN A 52 2.56 -14.57 -29.18
C ASN A 52 3.74 -14.01 -28.36
N HIS A 53 3.49 -13.18 -27.34
CA HIS A 53 4.52 -12.72 -26.40
C HIS A 53 4.69 -13.67 -25.21
N PHE A 54 3.82 -14.68 -25.04
CA PHE A 54 4.07 -15.69 -24.03
C PHE A 54 5.23 -16.57 -24.47
N PRO A 55 6.12 -16.93 -23.54
CA PRO A 55 7.23 -17.80 -23.86
C PRO A 55 6.70 -19.15 -24.32
N ASP A 56 7.22 -19.62 -25.45
CA ASP A 56 6.94 -20.96 -25.96
C ASP A 56 7.43 -22.02 -24.97
N THR A 57 6.97 -23.26 -25.12
CA THR A 57 7.37 -24.37 -24.23
C THR A 57 8.88 -24.55 -24.15
N SER A 58 9.60 -24.35 -25.26
CA SER A 58 11.07 -24.39 -25.29
C SER A 58 11.71 -23.24 -24.50
N GLU A 59 11.15 -22.03 -24.58
CA GLU A 59 11.63 -20.89 -23.81
C GLU A 59 11.35 -21.08 -22.32
N MET A 60 10.19 -21.63 -21.96
CA MET A 60 9.88 -22.02 -20.58
C MET A 60 10.86 -23.06 -20.03
N GLU A 61 11.24 -24.08 -20.82
CA GLU A 61 12.25 -25.07 -20.43
C GLU A 61 13.63 -24.44 -20.24
N GLN A 62 14.03 -23.53 -21.13
CA GLN A 62 15.29 -22.79 -21.01
C GLN A 62 15.32 -21.90 -19.76
N ILE A 63 14.23 -21.18 -19.49
CA ILE A 63 14.07 -20.36 -18.28
C ILE A 63 14.12 -21.25 -17.03
N SER A 64 13.42 -22.38 -17.03
CA SER A 64 13.44 -23.35 -15.93
C SER A 64 14.84 -23.92 -15.67
N SER A 65 15.57 -24.26 -16.74
CA SER A 65 16.97 -24.70 -16.66
C SER A 65 17.89 -23.61 -16.11
N ALA A 66 17.73 -22.36 -16.57
CA ALA A 66 18.49 -21.22 -16.07
C ALA A 66 18.22 -20.95 -14.59
N ILE A 67 16.95 -21.02 -14.15
CA ILE A 67 16.56 -20.91 -12.75
C ILE A 67 17.20 -22.02 -11.91
N THR A 68 17.16 -23.26 -12.40
CA THR A 68 17.76 -24.41 -11.71
C THR A 68 19.28 -24.24 -11.57
N THR A 69 19.93 -23.71 -12.60
CA THR A 69 21.37 -23.41 -12.61
C THR A 69 21.71 -22.27 -11.64
N LEU A 70 20.87 -21.23 -11.56
CA LEU A 70 21.02 -20.17 -10.58
C LEU A 70 20.84 -20.69 -9.16
N ALA A 71 19.83 -21.52 -8.92
CA ALA A 71 19.58 -22.13 -7.62
C ALA A 71 20.77 -23.01 -7.17
N SER A 72 21.31 -23.84 -8.08
CA SER A 72 22.49 -24.65 -7.77
C SER A 72 23.72 -23.78 -7.51
N PHE A 73 23.92 -22.71 -8.27
CA PHE A 73 24.98 -21.74 -8.01
C PHE A 73 24.86 -21.14 -6.60
N PHE A 74 23.65 -20.74 -6.16
CA PHE A 74 23.44 -20.25 -4.80
C PHE A 74 23.72 -21.29 -3.71
N GLU A 75 23.37 -22.57 -3.93
CA GLU A 75 23.76 -23.64 -3.00
C GLU A 75 25.28 -23.82 -2.96
N THR A 76 25.99 -23.75 -4.09
CA THR A 76 27.48 -23.82 -4.05
C THR A 76 28.12 -22.64 -3.32
N LEU A 77 27.45 -21.48 -3.30
CA LEU A 77 27.91 -20.31 -2.53
C LEU A 77 27.70 -20.49 -1.03
N LYS A 78 26.70 -21.27 -0.61
CA LYS A 78 26.50 -21.65 0.80
C LYS A 78 27.69 -22.43 1.34
N ASP A 79 28.25 -23.32 0.52
CA ASP A 79 29.45 -24.10 0.86
C ASP A 79 30.75 -23.30 0.74
N ARG A 80 30.70 -22.09 0.17
CA ARG A 80 31.86 -21.21 -0.05
C ARG A 80 31.59 -19.79 0.49
N PRO A 81 31.54 -19.62 1.82
CA PRO A 81 31.13 -18.36 2.45
C PRO A 81 32.01 -17.16 2.08
N LEU A 82 33.31 -17.37 1.82
CA LEU A 82 34.22 -16.30 1.39
C LEU A 82 33.92 -15.79 -0.04
N LEU A 83 33.48 -16.67 -0.95
CA LEU A 83 33.06 -16.25 -2.29
C LEU A 83 31.69 -15.56 -2.23
N ALA A 84 30.79 -16.03 -1.37
CA ALA A 84 29.51 -15.39 -1.15
C ALA A 84 29.67 -13.96 -0.59
N GLU A 85 30.59 -13.72 0.33
CA GLU A 85 30.88 -12.37 0.86
C GLU A 85 31.54 -11.44 -0.16
N SER A 86 32.30 -11.98 -1.12
CA SER A 86 32.90 -11.21 -2.22
C SER A 86 31.86 -10.80 -3.28
N LEU A 87 30.96 -11.73 -3.64
CA LEU A 87 29.92 -11.49 -4.64
C LEU A 87 28.73 -10.70 -4.09
N PHE A 88 28.39 -10.92 -2.82
CA PHE A 88 27.33 -10.23 -2.10
C PHE A 88 27.91 -9.54 -0.87
N PRO A 89 28.68 -8.45 -1.05
CA PRO A 89 29.22 -7.71 0.08
C PRO A 89 28.06 -7.29 0.98
N LYS A 90 28.13 -7.71 2.25
CA LYS A 90 27.12 -7.38 3.26
C LYS A 90 26.92 -5.87 3.24
N GLN A 91 25.79 -5.42 2.69
CA GLN A 91 25.40 -4.03 2.78
C GLN A 91 25.38 -3.69 4.27
N ALA A 92 26.22 -2.73 4.67
CA ALA A 92 26.27 -2.26 6.05
C ALA A 92 24.83 -1.91 6.44
N LYS A 93 24.28 -2.65 7.42
CA LYS A 93 22.91 -2.47 7.89
C LYS A 93 22.67 -0.96 8.03
N ALA A 94 21.75 -0.42 7.24
CA ALA A 94 21.38 0.97 7.32
C ALA A 94 21.07 1.26 8.79
N LYS A 95 21.91 2.09 9.43
CA LYS A 95 21.66 2.55 10.79
C LYS A 95 20.25 3.15 10.76
N LYS A 96 19.37 2.63 11.61
CA LYS A 96 18.01 3.13 11.80
C LYS A 96 18.05 4.67 11.74
N PRO A 97 17.17 5.33 10.97
CA PRO A 97 17.18 6.77 10.89
C PRO A 97 17.13 7.32 12.32
N LYS A 98 18.07 8.21 12.65
CA LYS A 98 18.07 8.94 13.91
C LYS A 98 16.67 9.51 14.08
N SER A 99 15.96 9.01 15.08
CA SER A 99 14.71 9.60 15.57
C SER A 99 14.93 11.10 15.62
N ILE A 100 14.02 11.86 15.01
CA ILE A 100 13.92 13.32 15.11
C ILE A 100 14.29 13.70 16.54
N ALA A 101 15.47 14.32 16.69
CA ALA A 101 15.98 14.70 17.99
C ALA A 101 15.08 15.82 18.51
N ILE A 102 14.10 15.45 19.33
CA ILE A 102 13.38 16.43 20.12
C ILE A 102 14.42 17.00 21.08
N ASP A 103 14.66 18.30 21.01
CA ASP A 103 15.56 18.96 21.94
C ASP A 103 14.95 18.89 23.35
N ILE A 104 15.50 17.98 24.17
CA ILE A 104 15.05 17.73 25.54
C ILE A 104 15.22 19.01 26.39
N ALA A 105 16.12 19.92 26.01
CA ALA A 105 16.26 21.20 26.69
C ALA A 105 15.10 22.14 26.41
N ALA A 106 14.70 22.28 25.14
CA ALA A 106 13.53 23.05 24.77
C ALA A 106 12.26 22.46 25.42
N LEU A 107 12.13 21.13 25.45
CA LEU A 107 10.99 20.46 26.07
C LEU A 107 10.92 20.69 27.59
N GLN A 108 12.06 20.66 28.29
CA GLN A 108 12.10 20.97 29.72
C GLN A 108 11.66 22.42 29.99
N GLN A 109 12.18 23.37 29.23
CA GLN A 109 11.83 24.78 29.40
C GLN A 109 10.34 25.04 29.15
N GLN A 110 9.76 24.43 28.11
CA GLN A 110 8.33 24.49 27.84
C GLN A 110 7.49 23.96 29.01
N LEU A 111 7.92 22.86 29.65
CA LEU A 111 7.22 22.33 30.82
C LEU A 111 7.39 23.20 32.08
N GLU A 112 8.51 23.93 32.21
CA GLU A 112 8.74 24.88 33.29
C GLU A 112 7.91 26.17 33.14
N GLU A 113 7.58 26.58 31.91
CA GLU A 113 6.73 27.74 31.62
C GLU A 113 5.22 27.43 31.75
N LEU A 114 4.82 26.16 31.65
CA LEU A 114 3.42 25.74 31.72
C LEU A 114 2.86 25.72 33.15
N PRO A 115 1.55 25.96 33.34
CA PRO A 115 0.91 25.82 34.64
C PRO A 115 0.94 24.34 35.10
N THR A 116 1.06 24.12 36.40
CA THR A 116 1.29 22.79 37.00
C THR A 116 0.24 21.76 36.59
N GLU A 117 -1.00 22.18 36.35
CA GLU A 117 -2.12 21.33 35.95
C GLU A 117 -1.97 20.76 34.52
N GLN A 118 -1.26 21.45 33.62
CA GLN A 118 -1.13 21.07 32.20
C GLN A 118 0.11 20.23 31.89
N ILE A 119 1.07 20.18 32.80
CA ILE A 119 2.31 19.39 32.68
C ILE A 119 2.05 17.89 32.45
N PRO A 120 1.17 17.20 33.23
CA PRO A 120 0.94 15.77 33.02
C PRO A 120 0.34 15.47 31.64
N GLU A 121 -0.58 16.29 31.15
CA GLU A 121 -1.16 16.12 29.82
C GLU A 121 -0.11 16.30 28.71
N GLN A 122 0.80 17.26 28.83
CA GLN A 122 1.89 17.44 27.87
C GLN A 122 2.89 16.27 27.90
N LEU A 123 3.26 15.78 29.09
CA LEU A 123 4.16 14.64 29.23
C LEU A 123 3.59 13.37 28.57
N THR A 124 2.28 13.14 28.65
CA THR A 124 1.64 11.98 27.99
C THR A 124 1.60 12.08 26.47
N LYS A 125 1.83 13.24 25.85
CA LYS A 125 1.91 13.38 24.38
C LYS A 125 3.24 12.87 23.80
N HIS A 126 4.30 12.84 24.62
CA HIS A 126 5.63 12.45 24.16
C HIS A 126 5.87 10.94 24.17
N LYS A 127 6.89 10.48 23.45
CA LYS A 127 7.25 9.06 23.39
C LYS A 127 7.92 8.62 24.70
N LYS A 128 7.88 7.32 25.00
CA LYS A 128 8.53 6.77 26.19
C LYS A 128 10.04 7.05 26.22
N ASP A 129 10.69 7.02 25.06
CA ASP A 129 12.14 7.26 24.94
C ASP A 129 12.51 8.71 25.29
N THR A 130 11.73 9.69 24.81
CA THR A 130 11.93 11.11 25.14
C THR A 130 11.69 11.41 26.61
N LEU A 131 10.73 10.72 27.24
CA LEU A 131 10.49 10.84 28.68
C LEU A 131 11.62 10.19 29.50
N LEU A 132 12.20 9.08 29.03
CA LEU A 132 13.39 8.49 29.67
C LEU A 132 14.58 9.46 29.61
N GLU A 133 14.83 10.08 28.46
CA GLU A 133 15.89 11.08 28.32
C GLU A 133 15.65 12.33 29.18
N LEU A 134 14.40 12.81 29.26
CA LEU A 134 14.01 13.89 30.16
C LEU A 134 14.24 13.51 31.64
N SER A 135 13.88 12.29 32.03
CA SER A 135 14.09 11.82 33.42
C SER A 135 15.57 11.78 33.79
N LEU A 136 16.44 11.35 32.88
CA LEU A 136 17.89 11.38 33.08
C LEU A 136 18.40 12.81 33.25
N LYS A 137 17.93 13.74 32.42
CA LYS A 137 18.31 15.16 32.51
C LYS A 137 17.88 15.79 33.84
N MET A 138 16.72 15.40 34.36
CA MET A 138 16.21 15.89 35.65
C MET A 138 16.77 15.12 36.87
N ASN A 139 17.73 14.22 36.67
CA ASN A 139 18.28 13.33 37.71
C ASN A 139 17.21 12.46 38.42
N ILE A 140 16.14 12.10 37.71
CA ILE A 140 15.07 11.25 38.22
C ILE A 140 15.37 9.79 37.84
N THR A 141 15.42 8.91 38.84
CA THR A 141 15.63 7.47 38.62
C THR A 141 14.41 6.82 37.97
N ALA A 142 14.39 6.71 36.64
CA ALA A 142 13.33 6.01 35.91
C ALA A 142 13.79 4.63 35.41
N ASN A 143 13.00 3.59 35.69
CA ASN A 143 13.27 2.23 35.19
C ASN A 143 12.61 2.06 33.81
N LYS A 144 13.35 1.47 32.85
CA LYS A 144 12.84 1.12 31.51
C LYS A 144 11.60 0.20 31.53
N ARG A 145 11.36 -0.52 32.63
CA ARG A 145 10.18 -1.37 32.84
C ARG A 145 8.89 -0.60 33.19
N LEU A 146 8.97 0.69 33.50
CA LEU A 146 7.79 1.50 33.81
C LEU A 146 6.93 1.73 32.55
N THR A 147 5.62 1.81 32.75
CA THR A 147 4.68 2.24 31.71
C THR A 147 4.90 3.72 31.38
N LYS A 148 4.49 4.14 30.18
CA LYS A 148 4.63 5.52 29.72
C LYS A 148 3.99 6.51 30.71
N ASP A 149 2.80 6.18 31.21
CA ASP A 149 2.03 7.05 32.12
C ASP A 149 2.65 7.10 33.51
N ALA A 150 3.17 5.97 34.02
CA ALA A 150 3.89 5.94 35.30
C ALA A 150 5.20 6.75 35.23
N LEU A 151 5.82 6.83 34.04
CA LEU A 151 7.02 7.61 33.82
C LEU A 151 6.71 9.10 33.74
N ALA A 152 5.63 9.48 33.04
CA ALA A 152 5.12 10.86 33.02
C ALA A 152 4.72 11.35 34.43
N ASP A 153 3.99 10.55 35.19
CA ASP A 153 3.57 10.87 36.57
C ASP A 153 4.78 11.07 37.51
N ARG A 154 5.81 10.22 37.37
CA ARG A 154 7.03 10.34 38.18
C ARG A 154 7.84 11.59 37.83
N ILE A 155 7.94 11.94 36.55
CA ILE A 155 8.58 13.19 36.10
C ILE A 155 7.81 14.39 36.63
N PHE A 156 6.48 14.36 36.56
CA PHE A 156 5.64 15.43 37.08
C PHE A 156 5.84 15.64 38.58
N LYS A 157 5.70 14.57 39.39
CA LYS A 157 5.79 14.64 40.85
C LYS A 157 7.18 15.07 41.33
N LEU A 158 8.23 14.37 40.87
CA LEU A 158 9.58 14.61 41.36
C LEU A 158 10.28 15.78 40.67
N GLY A 159 9.95 16.04 39.41
CA GLY A 159 10.62 17.04 38.58
C GLY A 159 10.02 18.43 38.69
N PHE A 160 8.69 18.54 38.82
CA PHE A 160 7.98 19.82 38.72
C PHE A 160 7.17 20.14 39.98
N ALA A 161 6.30 19.24 40.43
CA ALA A 161 5.40 19.48 41.56
C ALA A 161 6.17 19.70 42.86
N ASN A 162 7.16 18.86 43.15
CA ASN A 162 8.01 19.02 44.34
C ASN A 162 8.79 20.33 44.29
N LYS A 163 9.46 20.66 43.18
CA LYS A 163 10.24 21.90 43.05
C LYS A 163 9.37 23.13 43.28
N ARG A 164 8.24 23.23 42.58
CA ARG A 164 7.31 24.37 42.70
C ARG A 164 6.69 24.46 44.10
N GLY A 165 6.40 23.33 44.74
CA GLY A 165 5.94 23.29 46.13
C GLY A 165 6.98 23.84 47.12
N TYR A 166 8.26 23.49 46.95
CA TYR A 166 9.34 24.05 47.78
C TYR A 166 9.61 25.52 47.48
N ASP A 167 9.47 25.97 46.24
CA ASP A 167 9.63 27.39 45.88
C ASP A 167 8.54 28.26 46.53
N LEU A 168 7.30 27.76 46.59
CA LEU A 168 6.19 28.42 47.31
C LEU A 168 6.38 28.46 48.82
N LEU A 169 7.16 27.54 49.39
CA LEU A 169 7.48 27.50 50.83
C LEU A 169 8.72 28.33 51.20
N LYS A 170 9.52 28.75 50.20
CA LYS A 170 10.73 29.56 50.38
C LYS A 170 10.53 31.05 50.08
N GLY A 171 9.46 31.41 49.38
CA GLY A 171 8.97 32.78 49.26
C GLY A 171 8.09 33.18 50.44
#